data_AF-A0A937T9E0-F1
#
_entry.id   AF-A0A937T9E0-F1
#
_cell.length_a   1.000
_cell.length_b   1.000
_cell.length_c   1.000
_cell.angle_alpha   90.00
_cell.angle_beta   90.00
_cell.angle_gamma   90.00
#
_symmetry.space_group_name_H-M   'P 1'
#
loop_
_entity.id
_entity.type
_entity.pdbx_description
1 polymer ?
#
loop_
_entity_poly.entity_id
_entity_poly.type
_entity_poly.pdbx_seq_one_letter_code
_entity_poly.pdbx_strand_id
1 'polypeptide(L)' 'MNVRVAELTVNELERIIQEAVEQKLSEMLGDPDEGLELREEIRDRLRRSLDAERRGAKGIPAQEVAAQLGLEW' A
#
# COMPACT_ATOMS: atom_id res chain seq x y z
N MET A 1 0.30 26.57 16.49
CA MET A 1 1.40 27.50 16.17
C MET A 1 1.54 27.55 14.68
N ASN A 2 1.66 28.73 14.08
CA ASN A 2 1.89 28.87 12.65
C ASN A 2 3.39 29.12 12.46
N VAL A 3 4.10 28.15 11.88
CA VAL A 3 5.55 28.25 11.64
C VAL A 3 5.75 29.05 10.37
N ARG A 4 6.59 30.09 10.42
CA ARG A 4 6.93 30.87 9.23
C ARG A 4 8.03 30.16 8.46
N VAL A 5 8.01 30.25 7.13
CA VAL A 5 9.08 29.68 6.28
C VAL A 5 10.46 30.21 6.66
N ALA A 6 10.54 31.48 7.07
CA ALA A 6 11.78 32.11 7.53
C ALA A 6 12.35 31.52 8.84
N GLU A 7 11.57 30.72 9.57
CA GLU A 7 11.97 30.06 10.82
C GLU A 7 12.50 28.64 10.57
N LEU A 8 12.39 28.12 9.34
CA LEU A 8 12.85 26.79 8.97
C LEU A 8 14.35 26.80 8.66
N THR A 9 15.03 25.74 9.08
CA THR A 9 16.34 25.39 8.52
C THR A 9 16.21 24.93 7.08
N VAL A 10 17.32 24.97 6.33
CA VAL A 10 17.37 24.49 4.94
C VAL A 10 16.92 23.02 4.84
N ASN A 11 17.36 22.17 5.77
CA ASN A 11 17.01 20.75 5.78
C ASN A 11 15.52 20.52 6.03
N GLU A 12 14.89 21.30 6.92
CA GLU A 12 13.45 21.20 7.17
C GLU A 12 12.65 21.65 5.94
N LEU A 13 13.08 22.73 5.28
CA LEU A 13 12.44 23.18 4.05
C LEU A 13 12.58 22.15 2.93
N GLU A 14 13.76 21.56 2.76
CA GLU A 14 13.99 20.51 1.76
C GLU A 14 13.08 19.29 2.00
N ARG A 15 12.95 18.85 3.26
CA ARG A 15 12.05 17.75 3.63
C ARG A 15 10.59 18.07 3.31
N ILE A 16 10.11 19.26 3.65
CA ILE A 16 8.73 19.68 3.32
C ILE A 16 8.50 19.67 1.80
N ILE A 17 9.47 20.14 1.02
CA ILE A 17 9.38 20.13 -0.45
C ILE A 17 9.35 18.69 -0.98
N GLN A 18 10.22 17.81 -0.47
CA GLN A 18 10.25 16.39 -0.87
C GLN A 18 8.91 15.71 -0.58
N GLU A 19 8.37 15.88 0.63
CA GLU A 19 7.07 15.32 1.03
C GLU A 19 5.94 15.85 0.12
N ALA A 20 5.92 17.15 -0.17
CA ALA A 20 4.90 17.75 -1.04
C ALA A 20 5.00 17.26 -2.50
N VAL A 21 6.23 17.08 -3.02
CA VAL A 21 6.46 16.56 -4.37
C VAL A 21 6.07 15.08 -4.45
N GLU A 22 6.45 14.26 -3.48
CA GLU A 22 6.08 12.85 -3.42
C GLU A 22 4.56 12.68 -3.36
N GLN A 23 3.88 13.46 -2.51
CA GLN A 23 2.42 13.48 -2.47
C GLN A 23 1.86 13.83 -3.85
N LYS A 24 2.39 14.87 -4.51
CA LYS A 24 1.83 15.31 -5.79
C LYS A 24 2.06 14.29 -6.91
N LEU A 25 3.22 13.64 -6.93
CA LEU A 25 3.52 12.59 -7.87
C LEU A 25 2.60 11.38 -7.66
N SER A 26 2.37 10.98 -6.40
CA SER A 26 1.44 9.90 -6.07
C SER A 26 0.01 10.22 -6.54
N GLU A 27 -0.47 11.45 -6.31
CA GLU A 27 -1.77 11.92 -6.83
C GLU A 27 -1.85 11.91 -8.36
N MET A 28 -0.75 12.25 -9.05
CA MET A 28 -0.73 12.37 -10.51
C MET A 28 -0.57 11.03 -11.23
N LEU A 29 0.24 10.13 -10.67
CA LEU A 29 0.55 8.84 -11.27
C LEU A 29 -0.51 7.79 -10.94
N GLY A 30 -1.26 7.97 -9.85
CA GLY A 30 -2.38 7.10 -9.49
C GLY A 30 -1.94 5.67 -9.14
N ASP A 31 -2.88 4.74 -9.20
CA ASP A 31 -2.60 3.32 -9.02
C ASP A 31 -1.97 2.77 -10.31
N PRO A 32 -0.72 2.26 -10.28
CA PRO A 32 -0.07 1.70 -11.46
C PRO A 32 -0.80 0.48 -12.03
N ASP A 33 -1.63 -0.19 -11.22
CA ASP A 33 -2.43 -1.35 -11.63
C ASP A 33 -3.83 -0.96 -12.12
N GLU A 34 -4.17 0.34 -12.16
CA GLU A 34 -5.50 0.80 -12.60
C GLU A 34 -5.80 0.33 -14.04
N GLY A 35 -6.95 -0.32 -14.20
CA GLY A 35 -7.41 -0.86 -15.49
C GLY A 35 -6.75 -2.17 -15.92
N LEU A 36 -5.83 -2.74 -15.13
CA LEU A 36 -5.27 -4.06 -15.42
C LEU A 36 -6.24 -5.19 -15.04
N GLU A 37 -6.25 -6.25 -15.84
CA GLU A 37 -6.97 -7.47 -15.53
C GLU A 37 -6.10 -8.43 -14.71
N LEU A 38 -6.74 -9.19 -13.81
CA LEU A 38 -6.08 -10.27 -13.11
C LEU A 38 -5.66 -11.37 -14.09
N ARG A 39 -4.41 -11.83 -13.96
CA ARG A 39 -3.94 -13.04 -14.64
C ARG A 39 -4.83 -14.23 -14.27
N GLU A 40 -5.09 -15.11 -15.24
CA GLU A 40 -5.99 -16.26 -15.03
C GLU A 40 -5.56 -17.16 -13.86
N GLU A 41 -4.26 -17.38 -13.68
CA GLU A 41 -3.70 -18.12 -12.54
C GLU A 41 -4.08 -17.52 -11.17
N ILE A 42 -4.15 -16.20 -11.08
CA ILE A 42 -4.53 -15.46 -9.88
C ILE A 42 -6.05 -15.51 -9.69
N ARG A 43 -6.81 -15.31 -10.78
CA ARG A 43 -8.27 -15.43 -10.79
C ARG A 43 -8.73 -16.80 -10.29
N ASP A 44 -8.13 -17.87 -10.79
CA ASP A 44 -8.45 -19.24 -10.41
C ASP A 44 -8.10 -19.53 -8.95
N ARG A 45 -6.94 -19.04 -8.48
CA ARG A 45 -6.53 -19.17 -7.08
C ARG A 45 -7.51 -18.46 -6.15
N LEU A 46 -7.91 -17.24 -6.48
CA LEU A 46 -8.89 -16.46 -5.72
C LEU A 46 -10.26 -17.17 -5.69
N ARG A 47 -10.72 -17.69 -6.83
CA ARG A 47 -11.99 -18.43 -6.90
C ARG A 47 -11.99 -19.65 -5.99
N ARG A 48 -10.91 -20.44 -5.99
CA ARG A 48 -10.76 -21.58 -5.05
C ARG A 48 -10.78 -21.14 -3.59
N SER A 49 -10.09 -20.03 -3.27
CA SER A 49 -10.05 -19.48 -1.90
C SER A 49 -11.44 -19.05 -1.43
N LEU A 50 -12.15 -18.27 -2.24
CA LEU A 50 -13.51 -17.80 -1.95
C LEU A 50 -14.51 -18.96 -1.80
N ASP A 51 -14.40 -19.98 -2.64
CA ASP A 51 -15.26 -21.15 -2.54
C ASP A 51 -14.96 -21.99 -1.30
N ALA A 52 -13.70 -22.05 -0.84
CA ALA A 52 -13.35 -22.69 0.42
C ALA A 52 -13.93 -21.93 1.62
N GLU A 53 -13.82 -20.60 1.61
CA GLU A 53 -14.41 -19.73 2.65
C GLU A 53 -15.93 -19.90 2.72
N ARG A 54 -16.62 -19.92 1.58
CA ARG A 54 -18.08 -20.20 1.50
C ARG A 54 -18.46 -21.56 2.08
N ARG A 55 -17.56 -22.54 2.02
CA ARG A 55 -17.73 -23.87 2.64
C ARG A 55 -17.34 -23.90 4.12
N GLY A 56 -16.98 -22.77 4.71
CA GLY A 56 -16.67 -22.62 6.13
C GLY A 56 -15.18 -22.72 6.47
N ALA A 57 -14.27 -22.78 5.49
CA ALA A 57 -12.85 -22.66 5.76
C ALA A 57 -12.54 -21.27 6.30
N LYS A 58 -11.74 -21.20 7.37
CA LYS A 58 -11.25 -19.92 7.90
C LYS A 58 -9.83 -19.66 7.41
N GLY A 59 -9.53 -18.40 7.14
CA GLY A 59 -8.16 -17.95 6.91
C GLY A 59 -7.31 -18.06 8.18
N ILE A 60 -6.02 -17.78 8.03
CA ILE A 60 -5.08 -17.65 9.13
C ILE A 60 -4.98 -16.17 9.57
N PRO A 61 -4.57 -15.89 10.80
CA PRO A 61 -4.29 -14.53 11.24
C PRO A 61 -3.26 -13.84 10.33
N ALA A 62 -3.45 -12.55 10.07
CA ALA A 62 -2.56 -11.82 9.16
C ALA A 62 -1.12 -11.72 9.68
N GLN A 63 -0.93 -11.68 11.00
CA GLN A 63 0.40 -11.80 11.62
C GLN A 63 1.11 -13.12 11.28
N GLU A 64 0.37 -14.22 11.14
CA GLU A 64 0.94 -15.52 10.74
C GLU A 64 1.40 -15.49 9.27
N VAL A 65 0.62 -14.84 8.39
CA VAL A 65 1.01 -14.61 6.99
C VAL A 65 2.29 -13.78 6.93
N ALA A 66 2.36 -12.69 7.69
CA ALA A 66 3.53 -11.82 7.73
C ALA A 66 4.79 -12.59 8.18
N ALA A 67 4.67 -13.41 9.22
CA ALA A 67 5.77 -14.26 9.68
C ALA A 67 6.23 -15.28 8.61
N GLN A 68 5.30 -15.90 7.89
CA GLN A 68 5.62 -16.82 6.78
C GLN A 68 6.34 -16.12 5.61
N LEU A 69 6.05 -14.84 5.39
CA LEU A 69 6.63 -14.03 4.32
C LEU A 69 7.87 -13.22 4.76
N GLY A 70 8.25 -13.28 6.05
CA GLY A 70 9.35 -12.48 6.59
C GLY A 70 9.06 -10.98 6.61
N LEU A 71 7.79 -10.59 6.75
CA LEU A 71 7.32 -9.20 6.81
C LEU A 71 7.11 -8.77 8.26
N GLU A 72 7.33 -7.48 8.54
CA GLU A 72 6.92 -6.87 9.81
C GLU A 72 5.41 -6.62 9.81
N TRP A 73 4.75 -6.85 10.95
CA TRP A 73 3.30 -6.72 11.14
C TRP A 73 2.98 -5.68 12.20
#